data_AF-A0A0D2JEV0-F1
#
_entry.id   AF-A0A0D2JEV0-F1
#
_cell.length_a   1.000
_cell.length_b   1.000
_cell.length_c   1.000
_cell.angle_alpha   90.00
_cell.angle_beta   90.00
_cell.angle_gamma   90.00
#
_symmetry.space_group_name_H-M   'P 1'
#
loop_
_entity.id
_entity.type
_entity.pdbx_description
1 polymer ?
#
loop_
_entity_poly.entity_id
_entity_poly.type
_entity_poly.pdbx_seq_one_letter_code
_entity_poly.pdbx_strand_id
1 'polypeptide(L)' 'MDCLLRVCLALLIHVRSQILAGDFAANVKLLQRYPAVDVAEVLAAAASMPCCDDIVPPPGPALRGPL' A
#
# COMPACT_ATOMS: atom_id res chain seq x y z
N MET A 1 -2.65 8.66 9.46
CA MET A 1 -1.35 8.40 8.78
C MET A 1 -1.54 7.67 7.44
N ASP A 2 -2.80 7.50 7.03
CA ASP A 2 -3.27 6.52 6.04
C ASP A 2 -3.13 7.01 4.60
N CYS A 3 -3.06 8.32 4.40
CA CYS A 3 -2.77 8.92 3.09
C CYS A 3 -1.33 8.62 2.65
N LEU A 4 -0.34 8.85 3.53
CA LEU A 4 1.06 8.58 3.22
C LEU A 4 1.32 7.09 2.99
N LEU A 5 0.71 6.19 3.78
CA LEU A 5 0.85 4.76 3.56
C LEU A 5 0.26 4.30 2.23
N ARG A 6 -0.89 4.84 1.80
CA ARG A 6 -1.45 4.57 0.47
C ARG A 6 -0.57 5.09 -0.66
N VAL A 7 0.04 6.27 -0.48
CA VAL A 7 1.01 6.80 -1.44
C VAL A 7 2.25 5.91 -1.52
N CYS A 8 2.82 5.52 -0.37
CA CYS A 8 3.95 4.59 -0.33
C CYS A 8 3.61 3.24 -0.98
N LEU A 9 2.41 2.71 -0.74
CA LEU A 9 1.95 1.47 -1.34
C LEU A 9 1.78 1.62 -2.86
N ALA A 10 1.19 2.72 -3.33
CA ALA A 10 1.06 3.02 -4.76
C ALA A 10 2.42 3.09 -5.46
N LEU A 11 3.41 3.75 -4.83
CA LEU A 11 4.79 3.78 -5.31
C LEU A 11 5.39 2.36 -5.37
N LEU A 12 5.24 1.55 -4.32
CA LEU A 12 5.78 0.19 -4.30
C LEU A 12 5.12 -0.70 -5.36
N ILE A 13 3.82 -0.55 -5.59
CA ILE A 13 3.11 -1.28 -6.65
C ILE A 13 3.61 -0.86 -8.04
N HIS A 14 3.87 0.43 -8.26
CA HIS A 14 4.39 0.94 -9.53
C HIS A 14 5.74 0.31 -9.91
N VAL A 15 6.62 0.11 -8.92
CA VAL A 15 7.92 -0.55 -9.13
C VAL A 15 7.92 -2.05 -8.84
N ARG A 16 6.74 -2.69 -8.67
CA ARG A 16 6.62 -4.09 -8.26
C ARG A 16 7.38 -5.05 -9.17
N SER A 17 7.32 -4.84 -10.48
CA SER A 17 8.03 -5.71 -11.45
C SER A 17 9.55 -5.66 -11.25
N GLN A 18 10.09 -4.48 -10.96
CA GLN A 18 11.51 -4.27 -10.70
C GLN A 18 11.91 -4.87 -9.36
N ILE A 19 11.07 -4.72 -8.33
CA ILE A 19 11.32 -5.31 -7.00
C ILE A 19 11.33 -6.84 -7.06
N LEU A 20 10.40 -7.45 -7.80
CA LEU A 20 10.29 -8.90 -7.93
C LEU A 20 11.40 -9.51 -8.79
N ALA A 21 11.97 -8.74 -9.73
CA ALA A 21 13.10 -9.17 -10.55
C ALA A 21 14.46 -8.92 -9.88
N GLY A 22 14.53 -7.98 -8.94
CA GLY A 22 15.75 -7.57 -8.24
C GLY A 22 16.07 -8.43 -7.03
N ASP A 23 17.36 -8.52 -6.71
CA ASP A 23 17.84 -9.01 -5.41
C ASP A 23 17.74 -7.90 -4.35
N PHE A 24 18.09 -8.23 -3.10
CA PHE A 24 18.01 -7.25 -2.00
C PHE A 24 18.82 -5.97 -2.29
N ALA A 25 20.04 -6.11 -2.81
CA ALA A 25 20.90 -4.97 -3.11
C ALA A 25 20.33 -4.09 -4.23
N ALA A 26 19.81 -4.69 -5.31
CA ALA A 26 19.11 -3.96 -6.36
C ALA A 26 17.86 -3.25 -5.84
N ASN A 27 17.08 -3.90 -4.97
CA ASN A 27 15.86 -3.33 -4.39
C ASN A 27 16.17 -2.15 -3.47
N VAL A 28 17.21 -2.24 -2.63
CA VAL A 28 17.67 -1.11 -1.80
C VAL A 28 18.14 0.04 -2.68
N LYS A 29 18.92 -0.23 -3.74
CA LYS A 29 19.39 0.80 -4.67
C LYS A 29 18.24 1.47 -5.42
N LEU A 30 17.22 0.69 -5.83
CA LEU A 30 16.01 1.20 -6.48
C LEU A 30 15.21 2.11 -5.56
N LEU A 31 15.00 1.71 -4.30
CA LEU A 31 14.27 2.50 -3.32
C LEU A 31 15.01 3.78 -2.92
N GLN A 32 16.34 3.73 -2.82
CA GLN A 32 17.17 4.90 -2.58
C GLN A 32 17.23 5.86 -3.78
N ARG A 33 17.03 5.34 -4.98
CA ARG A 33 17.21 6.06 -6.25
C ARG A 33 16.00 5.84 -7.15
N TYR A 34 14.86 6.26 -6.61
CA TYR A 34 13.56 6.01 -7.20
C TYR A 34 13.44 6.68 -8.59
N PRO A 35 12.90 5.98 -9.60
CA PRO A 35 12.75 6.54 -10.94
C PRO A 35 11.79 7.73 -10.94
N ALA A 36 11.89 8.58 -11.96
CA ALA A 36 10.92 9.66 -12.14
C ALA A 36 9.54 9.04 -12.42
N VAL A 37 8.59 9.31 -11.53
CA VAL A 37 7.19 8.88 -11.64
C VAL A 37 6.31 10.11 -11.57
N ASP A 38 5.22 10.10 -12.34
CA ASP A 38 4.24 11.17 -12.31
C ASP A 38 3.49 11.17 -10.96
N VAL A 39 3.63 12.27 -10.23
CA VAL A 39 3.02 12.43 -8.90
C VAL A 39 1.50 12.40 -9.00
N ALA A 40 0.90 12.89 -10.09
CA ALA A 40 -0.55 12.87 -10.28
C ALA A 40 -1.06 11.44 -10.46
N GLU A 41 -0.32 10.60 -11.19
CA GLU A 41 -0.64 9.17 -11.36
C GLU A 41 -0.59 8.42 -10.03
N VAL A 42 0.47 8.66 -9.24
CA VAL A 42 0.64 8.02 -7.91
C VAL A 42 -0.47 8.46 -6.94
N LEU A 43 -0.82 9.75 -6.94
CA LEU A 43 -1.89 10.28 -6.09
C LEU A 43 -3.26 9.71 -6.50
N ALA A 44 -3.53 9.60 -7.80
CA ALA A 44 -4.76 8.99 -8.31
C ALA A 44 -4.85 7.51 -7.92
N ALA A 45 -3.76 6.75 -8.06
CA ALA A 45 -3.68 5.36 -7.63
C ALA A 45 -3.88 5.22 -6.11
N ALA A 46 -3.23 6.05 -5.30
CA ALA A 46 -3.37 6.06 -3.85
C ALA A 46 -4.80 6.42 -3.40
N ALA A 47 -5.47 7.34 -4.08
CA ALA A 47 -6.86 7.71 -3.79
C ALA A 47 -7.85 6.57 -4.07
N SER A 48 -7.52 5.67 -5.01
CA SER A 48 -8.33 4.48 -5.28
C SER A 48 -8.13 3.35 -4.28
N MET A 49 -7.13 3.44 -3.40
CA MET A 49 -6.85 2.43 -2.39
C MET A 49 -7.72 2.63 -1.13
N PRO A 50 -8.25 1.54 -0.55
CA PRO A 50 -9.04 1.60 0.68
C PRO A 50 -8.23 2.15 1.86
N CYS A 51 -8.92 2.81 2.79
CA CYS A 51 -8.33 3.20 4.08
C CYS A 51 -8.02 1.93 4.88
N CYS A 52 -6.93 1.92 5.67
CA CYS A 52 -6.62 0.78 6.55
C CYS A 52 -7.72 0.50 7.58
N ASP A 53 -8.57 1.48 7.92
CA ASP A 53 -9.71 1.31 8.84
C ASP A 53 -10.75 0.28 8.37
N ASP A 54 -10.81 -0.04 7.08
CA ASP A 54 -11.74 -1.05 6.53
C ASP A 54 -11.23 -2.49 6.62
N ILE A 55 -9.98 -2.72 7.06
CA ILE A 55 -9.38 -4.07 7.13
C ILE A 55 -9.69 -4.77 8.47
N VAL A 56 -10.28 -4.08 9.44
CA VAL A 56 -10.79 -4.73 10.66
C VAL A 56 -12.09 -5.46 10.30
N PRO A 57 -12.12 -6.81 10.32
CA PRO A 57 -13.39 -7.52 10.26
C PRO A 57 -14.26 -7.02 11.42
N PRO A 58 -15.57 -6.81 11.21
CA PRO A 58 -16.45 -6.44 12.31
C PRO A 58 -16.24 -7.46 13.45
N PRO A 59 -16.16 -7.02 14.72
CA PRO A 59 -16.14 -7.97 15.82
C PRO A 59 -17.35 -8.88 15.61
N GLY A 60 -17.08 -10.17 15.38
CA GLY A 60 -18.12 -11.16 15.15
C GLY A 60 -19.21 -11.00 16.21
N PRO A 61 -20.49 -11.23 15.88
CA PRO A 61 -21.60 -10.91 16.77
C PRO A 61 -21.29 -11.49 18.15
N ALA A 62 -21.08 -10.60 19.13
CA ALA A 62 -21.00 -10.99 20.51
C ALA A 62 -22.21 -11.88 20.76
N LEU A 63 -21.97 -13.14 21.15
CA LEU A 63 -22.99 -14.14 21.40
C LEU A 63 -23.85 -13.67 22.59
N ARG A 64 -24.72 -12.68 22.38
CA ARG A 64 -25.82 -12.33 23.29
C ARG A 64 -26.99 -13.21 22.89
N GLY A 65 -26.98 -14.42 23.43
CA GLY A 65 -28.22 -15.16 23.67
C GLY A 65 -28.48 -15.17 25.18
N PRO A 66 -29.44 -14.40 25.70
CA PRO A 66 -30.17 -14.71 26.91
C PRO A 66 -31.41 -15.56 26.59
N LEU A 67 -31.79 -16.43 27.54
CA LEU A 67 -32.98 -17.29 27.63
C LEU A 67 -32.85 -18.72 27.07
#